data_AF-A0A8H3R395-F1
#
_entry.id   AF-A0A8H3R395-F1
#
_cell.length_a   1.000
_cell.length_b   1.000
_cell.length_c   1.000
_cell.angle_alpha   90.00
_cell.angle_beta   90.00
_cell.angle_gamma   90.00
#
_symmetry.space_group_name_H-M   'P 1'
#
loop_
_entity.id
_entity.type
_entity.pdbx_description
1 polymer ?
#
loop_
_entity_poly.entity_id
_entity_poly.type
_entity_poly.pdbx_seq_one_letter_code
_entity_poly.pdbx_strand_id
1 'polypeptide(L)'
;MTRIASVLAGSDNLTTGIQDVQYLANIDIPDIENVRPLLDHSGLSRYETNKALVEELGESFVRMIDREFWNVEKFNEFINIASQFMFMKEIRKAVLAACVKYHDRISSEMYDWLVNDPNIVDEAPMSIKRELFARDKSLFRLYVTPIFEEYLKDQSLYFLSREMRGTNINDVLDFRMNNKGLQDIIDMIGENNILFDEMQNLIRIWFNDNGWPRICSFRFDFFMGMQKADRIQMCKRDHSFNFIWYVNSGIRKGFDSNRINELISMYNKAKKTASRDIIELAMVFQDPLVVSVFSARIIDILRKYVDKSSERIPLRLVTNIMQMITKEKEISTLKWCTTMLHFGSNAFRMIFSKNYNLPDLDEKEFYEGFYRHILLMMVDDRQREAKENNRVRKDKTQDVIDTQEIPSTPTWISFSETETHLLGRSDVARKVFCQYIVERTDKGDPVAVHRCLPFIYASLPRSDNDFMHLEMYESMYQSIVTIIIKSHRVRVLCSERWRSVITDLINITPWRLSIQELVVKLFIEFYSDEVANQLTTLGCVERMKLVREWAERMCITGVNMKTGDVKALRHKYLLMIFRSTQVVSGIYSIRPDVCPVLWEIAFQGNKDVNLNAKDARALLEMYL
;
A
#
# COMPACT_ATOMS: atom_id res chain seq x y z
N MET A 1 -24.15 5.75 42.69
CA MET A 1 -24.05 7.23 42.80
C MET A 1 -25.35 7.91 43.26
N THR A 2 -26.54 7.48 42.83
CA THR A 2 -27.83 8.13 43.14
C THR A 2 -28.17 8.23 44.64
N ARG A 3 -27.73 7.27 45.46
CA ARG A 3 -27.90 7.30 46.94
C ARG A 3 -26.97 8.26 47.68
N ILE A 4 -25.73 8.43 47.21
CA ILE A 4 -24.76 9.33 47.85
C ILE A 4 -25.12 10.78 47.52
N ALA A 5 -25.52 11.04 46.27
CA ALA A 5 -25.99 12.36 45.85
C ALA A 5 -27.28 12.79 46.59
N SER A 6 -28.21 11.87 46.86
CA SER A 6 -29.43 12.20 47.63
C SER A 6 -29.17 12.51 49.09
N VAL A 7 -28.18 11.85 49.72
CA VAL A 7 -27.79 12.10 51.12
C VAL A 7 -27.05 13.44 51.23
N LEU A 8 -26.14 13.74 50.32
CA LEU A 8 -25.40 15.02 50.29
C LEU A 8 -26.30 16.21 49.91
N ALA A 9 -27.32 16.01 49.08
CA ALA A 9 -28.28 17.06 48.70
C ALA A 9 -29.31 17.37 49.81
N GLY A 10 -29.54 16.43 50.73
CA GLY A 10 -30.45 16.59 51.87
C GLY A 10 -29.78 17.07 53.16
N SER A 11 -28.46 17.21 53.17
CA SER A 11 -27.71 17.64 54.36
C SER A 11 -27.44 19.15 54.34
N ASP A 12 -27.86 19.86 55.39
CA ASP A 12 -27.64 21.30 55.57
C ASP A 12 -26.15 21.70 55.69
N ASN A 13 -25.26 20.73 55.94
CA ASN A 13 -23.82 20.91 56.03
C ASN A 13 -23.10 19.74 55.34
N LEU A 14 -22.14 20.05 54.45
CA LEU A 14 -21.37 19.05 53.71
C LEU A 14 -20.65 18.06 54.62
N THR A 15 -20.26 18.51 55.82
CA THR A 15 -19.50 17.72 56.80
C THR A 15 -20.36 16.64 57.45
N THR A 16 -21.62 16.97 57.80
CA THR A 16 -22.57 16.00 58.32
C THR A 16 -23.04 15.05 57.21
N GLY A 17 -23.24 15.55 55.99
CA GLY A 17 -23.55 14.69 54.85
C GLY A 17 -22.45 13.65 54.53
N ILE A 18 -21.17 14.01 54.70
CA ILE A 18 -20.05 13.07 54.57
C ILE A 18 -20.05 12.04 55.71
N GLN A 19 -20.28 12.47 56.96
CA GLN A 19 -20.37 11.56 58.12
C GLN A 19 -21.54 10.57 57.99
N ASP A 20 -22.69 11.04 57.49
CA ASP A 20 -23.86 10.19 57.24
C ASP A 20 -23.57 9.17 56.14
N VAL A 21 -22.86 9.56 55.07
CA VAL A 21 -22.40 8.64 54.02
C VAL A 21 -21.39 7.62 54.57
N GLN A 22 -20.47 8.04 55.45
CA GLN A 22 -19.49 7.16 56.09
C GLN A 22 -20.14 6.16 57.05
N TYR A 23 -21.11 6.62 57.85
CA TYR A 23 -21.91 5.79 58.75
C TYR A 23 -22.77 4.79 57.97
N LEU A 24 -23.45 5.24 56.90
CA LEU A 24 -24.23 4.37 56.01
C LEU A 24 -23.38 3.36 55.25
N ALA A 25 -22.12 3.70 54.96
CA ALA A 25 -21.15 2.81 54.32
C ALA A 25 -20.37 1.94 55.32
N ASN A 26 -20.62 2.08 56.63
CA ASN A 26 -19.94 1.37 57.72
C ASN A 26 -18.40 1.49 57.66
N ILE A 27 -17.89 2.68 57.28
CA ILE A 27 -16.46 2.99 57.21
C ILE A 27 -16.05 3.63 58.52
N ASP A 28 -15.75 2.82 59.53
CA ASP A 28 -15.11 3.27 60.76
C ASP A 28 -13.59 3.02 60.66
N ILE A 29 -12.83 4.08 60.38
CA ILE A 29 -11.37 4.03 60.38
C ILE A 29 -10.91 4.65 61.70
N PRO A 30 -10.40 3.84 62.66
CA PRO A 30 -9.93 4.35 63.94
C PRO A 30 -8.91 5.46 63.74
N ASP A 31 -9.02 6.52 64.54
CA ASP A 31 -8.06 7.64 64.61
C ASP A 31 -7.88 8.49 63.33
N ILE A 32 -8.72 8.32 62.30
CA ILE A 32 -8.63 9.14 61.08
C ILE A 32 -8.92 10.64 61.34
N GLU A 33 -9.74 10.93 62.35
CA GLU A 33 -10.02 12.28 62.87
C GLU A 33 -8.77 12.97 63.43
N ASN A 34 -7.78 12.22 63.89
CA ASN A 34 -6.51 12.78 64.41
C ASN A 34 -5.54 13.16 63.28
N VAL A 35 -5.64 12.50 62.13
CA VAL A 35 -4.72 12.67 60.99
C VAL A 35 -5.26 13.69 59.98
N ARG A 36 -6.58 13.79 59.81
CA ARG A 36 -7.24 14.73 58.88
C ARG A 36 -6.87 16.20 59.12
N PRO A 37 -6.82 16.73 60.35
CA PRO A 37 -6.43 18.12 60.61
C PRO A 37 -4.98 18.41 60.18
N LEU A 38 -4.07 17.45 60.35
CA LEU A 38 -2.67 17.58 59.92
C LEU A 38 -2.56 17.62 58.40
N LEU A 39 -3.37 16.83 57.70
CA LEU A 39 -3.46 16.83 56.24
C LEU A 39 -4.08 18.13 55.73
N ASP A 40 -5.14 18.63 56.37
CA ASP A 40 -5.76 19.91 56.00
C ASP A 40 -4.78 21.10 56.19
N HIS A 41 -3.87 21.03 57.17
CA HIS A 41 -2.80 22.03 57.38
C HIS A 41 -1.64 21.93 56.39
N SER A 42 -1.52 20.83 55.63
CA SER A 42 -0.47 20.67 54.61
C SER A 42 -0.73 21.47 53.33
N GLY A 43 -1.91 22.09 53.21
CA GLY A 43 -2.34 22.84 52.02
C GLY A 43 -2.89 21.96 50.89
N LEU A 44 -2.89 20.63 51.06
CA LEU A 44 -3.52 19.69 50.14
C LEU A 44 -5.02 19.61 50.39
N SER A 45 -5.79 19.52 49.32
CA SER A 45 -7.23 19.29 49.44
C SER A 45 -7.52 17.85 49.88
N ARG A 46 -8.62 17.67 50.62
CA ARG A 46 -9.10 16.32 51.00
C ARG A 46 -9.33 15.41 49.78
N TYR A 47 -9.65 15.97 48.62
CA TYR A 47 -9.76 15.22 47.37
C TYR A 47 -8.39 14.65 46.96
N GLU A 48 -7.34 15.47 46.92
CA GLU A 48 -5.98 15.03 46.55
C GLU A 48 -5.47 13.97 47.52
N THR A 49 -5.72 14.13 48.82
CA THR A 49 -5.33 13.12 49.82
C THR A 49 -6.07 11.79 49.62
N ASN A 50 -7.39 11.81 49.47
CA ASN A 50 -8.16 10.58 49.29
C ASN A 50 -7.85 9.91 47.95
N LYS A 51 -7.62 10.69 46.88
CA LYS A 51 -7.16 10.19 45.60
C LYS A 51 -5.82 9.47 45.74
N ALA A 52 -4.84 10.09 46.39
CA ALA A 52 -3.52 9.49 46.63
C ALA A 52 -3.61 8.22 47.48
N LEU A 53 -4.48 8.19 48.50
CA LEU A 53 -4.71 6.99 49.31
C LEU A 53 -5.29 5.84 48.49
N VAL A 54 -6.25 6.11 47.61
CA VAL A 54 -6.85 5.10 46.73
C VAL A 54 -5.83 4.59 45.70
N GLU A 55 -5.02 5.49 45.12
CA GLU A 55 -3.92 5.13 44.22
C GLU A 55 -2.88 4.23 44.91
N GLU A 56 -2.46 4.58 46.13
CA GLU A 56 -1.51 3.79 46.93
C GLU A 56 -2.10 2.45 47.37
N LEU A 57 -3.40 2.40 47.69
CA LEU A 57 -4.11 1.17 47.99
C LEU A 57 -4.09 0.21 46.79
N GLY A 58 -4.37 0.72 45.59
CA GLY A 58 -4.31 -0.05 44.35
C GLY A 58 -2.92 -0.61 44.08
N GLU A 59 -1.88 0.23 44.20
CA GLU A 59 -0.47 -0.19 44.10
C GLU A 59 -0.11 -1.26 45.15
N SER A 60 -0.58 -1.08 46.38
CA SER A 60 -0.35 -2.04 47.47
C SER A 60 -0.97 -3.40 47.19
N PHE A 61 -2.20 -3.44 46.65
CA PHE A 61 -2.84 -4.69 46.24
C PHE A 61 -2.05 -5.41 45.14
N VAL A 62 -1.58 -4.68 44.12
CA VAL A 62 -0.75 -5.26 43.05
C VAL A 62 0.54 -5.85 43.64
N ARG A 63 1.22 -5.11 44.54
CA ARG A 63 2.43 -5.61 45.21
C ARG A 63 2.16 -6.85 46.08
N MET A 64 1.00 -6.93 46.73
CA MET A 64 0.59 -8.10 47.52
C MET A 64 0.35 -9.31 46.61
N ILE A 65 -0.38 -9.10 45.50
CA ILE A 65 -0.62 -10.14 44.48
C ILE A 65 0.71 -10.68 43.96
N ASP A 66 1.68 -9.82 43.65
CA ASP A 66 2.97 -10.23 43.10
C ASP A 66 3.81 -11.05 44.09
N ARG A 67 3.80 -10.67 45.39
CA ARG A 67 4.61 -11.33 46.42
C ARG A 67 4.03 -12.65 46.93
N GLU A 68 2.72 -12.75 47.03
CA GLU A 68 2.06 -13.88 47.67
C GLU A 68 1.65 -14.98 46.70
N PHE A 69 1.54 -16.21 47.19
CA PHE A 69 0.87 -17.30 46.46
C PHE A 69 -0.51 -17.52 47.08
N TRP A 70 -1.54 -17.07 46.39
CA TRP A 70 -2.93 -17.30 46.81
C TRP A 70 -3.34 -18.73 46.48
N ASN A 71 -4.18 -19.33 47.32
CA ASN A 71 -4.93 -20.53 46.99
C ASN A 71 -6.21 -20.15 46.20
N VAL A 72 -6.96 -21.15 45.72
CA VAL A 72 -8.18 -20.92 44.93
C VAL A 72 -9.24 -20.16 45.74
N GLU A 73 -9.37 -20.46 47.03
CA GLU A 73 -10.32 -19.82 47.94
C GLU A 73 -10.05 -18.33 48.10
N LYS A 74 -8.81 -17.94 48.44
CA LYS A 74 -8.40 -16.54 48.60
C LYS A 74 -8.55 -15.75 47.30
N PHE A 75 -8.24 -16.37 46.16
CA PHE A 75 -8.46 -15.76 44.85
C PHE A 75 -9.94 -15.48 44.60
N ASN A 76 -10.82 -16.48 44.82
CA ASN A 76 -12.26 -16.30 44.63
C ASN A 76 -12.86 -15.28 45.59
N GLU A 77 -12.41 -15.27 46.85
CA GLU A 77 -12.83 -14.28 47.84
C GLU A 77 -12.44 -12.86 47.41
N PHE A 78 -11.19 -12.66 46.99
CA PHE A 78 -10.71 -11.36 46.49
C PHE A 78 -11.53 -10.89 45.29
N ILE A 79 -11.75 -11.77 44.30
CA ILE A 79 -12.52 -11.44 43.09
C ILE A 79 -13.97 -11.09 43.43
N ASN A 80 -14.63 -11.88 44.30
CA ASN A 80 -16.01 -11.64 44.69
C ASN A 80 -16.20 -10.27 45.33
N ILE A 81 -15.24 -9.85 46.17
CA ILE A 81 -15.26 -8.50 46.77
C ILE A 81 -14.91 -7.44 45.71
N ALA A 82 -13.82 -7.62 44.97
CA ALA A 82 -13.31 -6.64 44.02
C ALA A 82 -14.28 -6.36 42.86
N SER A 83 -15.05 -7.36 42.43
CA SER A 83 -16.07 -7.23 41.38
C SER A 83 -17.10 -6.13 41.65
N GLN A 84 -17.38 -5.83 42.93
CA GLN A 84 -18.32 -4.79 43.34
C GLN A 84 -17.77 -3.36 43.17
N PHE A 85 -16.45 -3.23 42.99
CA PHE A 85 -15.73 -1.95 42.95
C PHE A 85 -15.02 -1.71 41.60
N MET A 86 -15.37 -2.44 40.53
CA MET A 86 -14.73 -2.34 39.21
C MET A 86 -14.88 -0.97 38.53
N PHE A 87 -15.79 -0.11 39.00
CA PHE A 87 -15.85 1.28 38.55
C PHE A 87 -14.58 2.08 38.94
N MET A 88 -13.83 1.64 39.96
CA MET A 88 -12.56 2.23 40.40
C MET A 88 -11.39 1.66 39.60
N LYS A 89 -10.62 2.54 38.95
CA LYS A 89 -9.47 2.17 38.12
C LYS A 89 -8.40 1.39 38.90
N GLU A 90 -8.19 1.78 40.15
CA GLU A 90 -7.18 1.22 41.04
C GLU A 90 -7.50 -0.23 41.40
N ILE A 91 -8.79 -0.54 41.60
CA ILE A 91 -9.27 -1.90 41.83
C ILE A 91 -9.21 -2.72 40.54
N ARG A 92 -9.59 -2.14 39.39
CA ARG A 92 -9.45 -2.84 38.09
C ARG A 92 -8.01 -3.28 37.85
N LYS A 93 -7.03 -2.41 38.12
CA LYS A 93 -5.61 -2.73 38.02
C LYS A 93 -5.22 -3.93 38.89
N ALA A 94 -5.69 -3.98 40.14
CA ALA A 94 -5.44 -5.11 41.04
C ALA A 94 -6.09 -6.42 40.56
N VAL A 95 -7.35 -6.38 40.11
CA VAL A 95 -8.02 -7.55 39.52
C VAL A 95 -7.27 -8.06 38.30
N LEU A 96 -6.88 -7.18 37.38
CA LEU A 96 -6.13 -7.55 36.19
C LEU A 96 -4.78 -8.19 36.54
N ALA A 97 -4.07 -7.66 37.54
CA ALA A 97 -2.84 -8.28 38.05
C ALA A 97 -3.08 -9.69 38.61
N ALA A 98 -4.16 -9.89 39.38
CA ALA A 98 -4.53 -11.20 39.89
C ALA A 98 -4.87 -12.19 38.76
N CYS A 99 -5.62 -11.74 37.75
CA CYS A 99 -5.94 -12.55 36.57
C CYS A 99 -4.69 -12.94 35.77
N VAL A 100 -3.70 -12.04 35.64
CA VAL A 100 -2.43 -12.36 34.98
C VAL A 100 -1.65 -13.43 35.73
N LYS A 101 -1.59 -13.33 37.07
CA LYS A 101 -0.82 -14.26 37.89
C LYS A 101 -1.49 -15.63 38.02
N TYR A 102 -2.83 -15.67 38.10
CA TYR A 102 -3.62 -16.88 38.35
C TYR A 102 -4.55 -17.21 37.17
N HIS A 103 -3.98 -17.22 35.96
CA HIS A 103 -4.72 -17.43 34.69
C HIS A 103 -5.60 -18.69 34.65
N ASP A 104 -5.20 -19.74 35.37
CA ASP A 104 -5.78 -21.08 35.44
C ASP A 104 -7.05 -21.12 36.31
N ARG A 105 -7.29 -20.06 37.08
CA ARG A 105 -8.38 -19.98 38.07
C ARG A 105 -9.52 -19.08 37.62
N ILE A 106 -9.39 -18.45 36.46
CA ILE A 106 -10.42 -17.55 35.93
C ILE A 106 -11.59 -18.41 35.38
N SER A 107 -12.72 -18.39 36.08
CA SER A 107 -13.94 -19.14 35.70
C SER A 107 -14.64 -18.52 34.47
N SER A 108 -15.52 -19.26 33.80
CA SER A 108 -16.28 -18.72 32.66
C SER A 108 -17.16 -17.52 33.04
N GLU A 109 -17.84 -17.60 34.18
CA GLU A 109 -18.60 -16.47 34.75
C GLU A 109 -17.71 -15.25 34.97
N MET A 110 -16.44 -15.49 35.36
CA MET A 110 -15.49 -14.41 35.53
C MET A 110 -15.17 -13.68 34.23
N TYR A 111 -15.06 -14.42 33.14
CA TYR A 111 -14.82 -13.83 31.83
C TYR A 111 -16.00 -12.99 31.34
N ASP A 112 -17.23 -13.47 31.53
CA ASP A 112 -18.42 -12.76 31.06
C ASP A 112 -18.51 -11.37 31.69
N TRP A 113 -18.22 -11.24 32.99
CA TRP A 113 -18.22 -9.93 33.63
C TRP A 113 -17.04 -9.06 33.17
N LEU A 114 -15.85 -9.63 32.91
CA LEU A 114 -14.68 -8.89 32.41
C LEU A 114 -14.91 -8.31 31.02
N VAL A 115 -15.57 -9.06 30.13
CA VAL A 115 -15.87 -8.64 28.74
C VAL A 115 -16.92 -7.53 28.70
N ASN A 116 -17.89 -7.56 29.63
CA ASN A 116 -18.99 -6.59 29.66
C ASN A 116 -18.58 -5.18 30.12
N ASP A 117 -17.41 -5.00 30.72
CA ASP A 117 -16.89 -3.67 31.08
C ASP A 117 -15.91 -3.17 30.00
N PRO A 118 -16.27 -2.14 29.22
CA PRO A 118 -15.41 -1.62 28.16
C PRO A 118 -14.08 -1.06 28.68
N ASN A 119 -14.03 -0.56 29.93
CA ASN A 119 -12.78 -0.01 30.49
C ASN A 119 -11.75 -1.11 30.76
N ILE A 120 -12.21 -2.33 31.07
CA ILE A 120 -11.33 -3.47 31.33
C ILE A 120 -10.62 -3.88 30.05
N VAL A 121 -11.33 -3.97 28.94
CA VAL A 121 -10.75 -4.36 27.66
C VAL A 121 -9.63 -3.40 27.28
N ASP A 122 -9.79 -2.10 27.46
CA ASP A 122 -8.76 -1.12 27.11
C ASP A 122 -7.54 -1.15 28.06
N GLU A 123 -7.78 -1.25 29.37
CA GLU A 123 -6.74 -1.25 30.41
C GLU A 123 -6.02 -2.59 30.58
N ALA A 124 -6.61 -3.69 30.10
CA ALA A 124 -6.08 -5.04 30.30
C ALA A 124 -4.68 -5.24 29.68
N PRO A 125 -3.78 -5.96 30.38
CA PRO A 125 -2.53 -6.44 29.80
C PRO A 125 -2.79 -7.33 28.57
N MET A 126 -1.82 -7.38 27.65
CA MET A 126 -1.97 -8.10 26.38
C MET A 126 -2.26 -9.60 26.55
N SER A 127 -1.72 -10.23 27.59
CA SER A 127 -2.01 -11.63 27.92
C SER A 127 -3.48 -11.87 28.22
N ILE A 128 -4.12 -10.98 28.99
CA ILE A 128 -5.56 -11.06 29.30
C ILE A 128 -6.39 -10.69 28.07
N LYS A 129 -6.03 -9.63 27.35
CA LYS A 129 -6.70 -9.25 26.09
C LYS A 129 -6.80 -10.43 25.13
N ARG A 130 -5.70 -11.19 24.94
CA ARG A 130 -5.68 -12.38 24.09
C ARG A 130 -6.70 -13.44 24.51
N GLU A 131 -6.80 -13.71 25.81
CA GLU A 131 -7.76 -14.68 26.33
C GLU A 131 -9.21 -14.19 26.17
N LEU A 132 -9.48 -12.91 26.45
CA LEU A 132 -10.79 -12.28 26.23
C LEU A 132 -11.19 -12.41 24.75
N PHE A 133 -10.30 -12.02 23.84
CA PHE A 133 -10.50 -12.08 22.40
C PHE A 133 -10.63 -13.51 21.86
N ALA A 134 -9.91 -14.47 22.43
CA ALA A 134 -9.97 -15.87 21.99
C ALA A 134 -11.32 -16.50 22.35
N ARG A 135 -11.92 -16.08 23.47
CA ARG A 135 -13.27 -16.49 23.88
C ARG A 135 -14.36 -15.74 23.11
N ASP A 136 -14.23 -14.43 22.96
CA ASP A 136 -15.13 -13.60 22.15
C ASP A 136 -14.45 -13.07 20.88
N LYS A 137 -14.59 -13.83 19.80
CA LYS A 137 -14.07 -13.48 18.48
C LYS A 137 -14.72 -12.22 17.90
N SER A 138 -15.95 -11.87 18.33
CA SER A 138 -16.62 -10.66 17.86
C SER A 138 -15.95 -9.42 18.44
N LEU A 139 -15.58 -9.47 19.72
CA LEU A 139 -14.78 -8.43 20.36
C LEU A 139 -13.41 -8.27 19.69
N PHE A 140 -12.74 -9.38 19.36
CA PHE A 140 -11.49 -9.33 18.59
C PHE A 140 -11.68 -8.61 17.25
N ARG A 141 -12.71 -8.98 16.48
CA ARG A 141 -13.02 -8.35 15.19
C ARG A 141 -13.30 -6.85 15.35
N LEU A 142 -14.03 -6.44 16.39
CA LEU A 142 -14.32 -5.03 16.67
C LEU A 142 -13.04 -4.23 16.88
N TYR A 143 -12.07 -4.78 17.61
CA TYR A 143 -10.83 -4.09 17.94
C TYR A 143 -9.83 -4.08 16.78
N VAL A 144 -9.71 -5.19 16.04
CA VAL A 144 -8.72 -5.33 14.96
C VAL A 144 -9.14 -4.62 13.67
N THR A 145 -10.45 -4.49 13.41
CA THR A 145 -10.96 -3.96 12.14
C THR A 145 -10.51 -2.52 11.87
N PRO A 146 -10.58 -1.56 12.82
CA PRO A 146 -10.09 -0.21 12.60
C PRO A 146 -8.60 -0.15 12.24
N ILE A 147 -7.78 -0.98 12.89
CA ILE A 147 -6.33 -1.06 12.65
C ILE A 147 -6.06 -1.64 11.26
N PHE A 148 -6.79 -2.69 10.89
CA PHE A 148 -6.72 -3.30 9.57
C PHE A 148 -7.17 -2.34 8.47
N GLU A 149 -8.23 -1.57 8.69
CA GLU A 149 -8.68 -0.52 7.77
C GLU A 149 -7.64 0.59 7.58
N GLU A 150 -6.98 1.01 8.66
CA GLU A 150 -5.91 2.01 8.60
C GLU A 150 -4.76 1.53 7.69
N TYR A 151 -4.37 0.26 7.82
CA TYR A 151 -3.40 -0.36 6.91
C TYR A 151 -3.84 -0.28 5.44
N LEU A 152 -5.11 -0.61 5.15
CA LEU A 152 -5.63 -0.62 3.77
C LEU A 152 -5.77 0.81 3.19
N LYS A 153 -6.01 1.81 4.04
CA LYS A 153 -6.19 3.22 3.67
C LYS A 153 -4.86 3.99 3.56
N ASP A 154 -3.76 3.44 4.09
CA ASP A 154 -2.44 4.05 4.05
C ASP A 154 -1.96 4.27 2.59
N GLN A 155 -1.91 5.54 2.20
CA GLN A 155 -1.51 5.94 0.85
C GLN A 155 -0.02 5.72 0.59
N SER A 156 0.83 5.74 1.62
CA SER A 156 2.26 5.49 1.47
C SER A 156 2.53 4.03 1.12
N LEU A 157 1.87 3.10 1.82
CA LEU A 157 1.90 1.67 1.52
C LEU A 157 1.33 1.38 0.13
N TYR A 158 0.22 2.04 -0.19
CA TYR A 158 -0.41 1.88 -1.49
C TYR A 158 0.50 2.34 -2.64
N PHE A 159 1.11 3.51 -2.50
CA PHE A 159 2.02 4.06 -3.49
C PHE A 159 3.24 3.15 -3.67
N LEU A 160 3.88 2.71 -2.59
CA LEU A 160 5.05 1.83 -2.67
C LEU A 160 4.72 0.47 -3.31
N SER A 161 3.55 -0.10 -3.01
CA SER A 161 3.15 -1.41 -3.54
C SER A 161 2.86 -1.40 -5.04
N ARG A 162 2.47 -0.24 -5.59
CA ARG A 162 2.17 -0.08 -7.03
C ARG A 162 3.41 0.17 -7.89
N GLU A 163 4.55 0.45 -7.27
CA GLU A 163 5.76 0.74 -8.03
C GLU A 163 6.26 -0.53 -8.72
N MET A 164 6.26 -0.52 -10.05
CA MET A 164 6.68 -1.67 -10.84
C MET A 164 8.20 -1.70 -11.04
N ARG A 165 8.88 -0.54 -10.97
CA ARG A 165 10.35 -0.42 -11.04
C ARG A 165 10.89 0.85 -10.38
N GLY A 166 12.18 0.85 -10.05
CA GLY A 166 12.85 2.08 -9.62
C GLY A 166 12.77 2.38 -8.13
N THR A 167 12.18 1.47 -7.33
CA THR A 167 12.35 1.43 -5.87
C THR A 167 12.97 0.09 -5.49
N ASN A 168 13.85 0.10 -4.49
CA ASN A 168 14.43 -1.13 -3.98
C ASN A 168 13.35 -1.98 -3.32
N ILE A 169 13.12 -3.17 -3.89
CA ILE A 169 12.06 -4.07 -3.47
C ILE A 169 12.22 -4.51 -2.00
N ASN A 170 13.46 -4.63 -1.52
CA ASN A 170 13.70 -4.97 -0.11
C ASN A 170 13.19 -3.87 0.81
N ASP A 171 13.42 -2.61 0.45
CA ASP A 171 12.99 -1.45 1.24
C ASP A 171 11.45 -1.37 1.27
N VAL A 172 10.79 -1.69 0.15
CA VAL A 172 9.32 -1.77 0.09
C VAL A 172 8.77 -2.84 1.03
N LEU A 173 9.34 -4.06 0.98
CA LEU A 173 8.93 -5.15 1.86
C LEU A 173 9.18 -4.82 3.34
N ASP A 174 10.34 -4.24 3.66
CA ASP A 174 10.70 -3.88 5.02
C ASP A 174 9.79 -2.76 5.54
N PHE A 175 9.46 -1.77 4.71
CA PHE A 175 8.51 -0.71 5.05
C PHE A 175 7.11 -1.27 5.34
N ARG A 176 6.59 -2.14 4.46
CA ARG A 176 5.28 -2.80 4.64
C ARG A 176 5.22 -3.62 5.93
N MET A 177 6.24 -4.44 6.18
CA MET A 177 6.31 -5.27 7.38
C MET A 177 6.46 -4.45 8.66
N ASN A 178 7.10 -3.28 8.62
CA ASN A 178 7.26 -2.43 9.79
C ASN A 178 6.10 -1.45 10.00
N ASN A 179 5.01 -1.55 9.22
CA ASN A 179 3.83 -0.72 9.44
C ASN A 179 3.29 -0.92 10.86
N LYS A 180 3.00 0.20 11.54
CA LYS A 180 2.58 0.20 12.94
C LYS A 180 1.30 -0.63 13.16
N GLY A 181 0.27 -0.42 12.35
CA GLY A 181 -0.98 -1.15 12.49
C GLY A 181 -0.80 -2.66 12.29
N LEU A 182 0.05 -3.06 11.34
CA LEU A 182 0.40 -4.48 11.16
C LEU A 182 1.11 -5.06 12.40
N GLN A 183 2.09 -4.34 12.95
CA GLN A 183 2.82 -4.77 14.14
C GLN A 183 1.91 -4.86 15.37
N ASP A 184 1.01 -3.88 15.55
CA ASP A 184 0.02 -3.88 16.63
C ASP A 184 -0.89 -5.12 16.55
N ILE A 185 -1.34 -5.52 15.34
CA ILE A 185 -2.12 -6.74 15.12
C ILE A 185 -1.30 -7.99 15.42
N ILE A 186 -0.06 -8.06 14.94
CA ILE A 186 0.85 -9.18 15.21
C ILE A 186 1.01 -9.34 16.72
N ASP A 187 1.37 -8.28 17.44
CA ASP A 187 1.53 -8.29 18.88
C ASP A 187 0.25 -8.61 19.63
N MET A 188 -0.91 -8.15 19.15
CA MET A 188 -2.18 -8.56 19.72
C MET A 188 -2.39 -10.07 19.66
N ILE A 189 -2.13 -10.69 18.51
CA ILE A 189 -2.35 -12.13 18.31
C ILE A 189 -1.35 -12.98 19.11
N GLY A 190 -0.07 -12.59 19.15
CA GLY A 190 0.96 -13.37 19.83
C GLY A 190 1.07 -14.81 19.29
N GLU A 191 1.10 -15.78 20.19
CA GLU A 191 1.09 -17.22 19.85
C GLU A 191 -0.29 -17.87 20.05
N ASN A 192 -1.37 -17.07 20.09
CA ASN A 192 -2.72 -17.58 20.26
C ASN A 192 -3.29 -18.11 18.93
N ASN A 193 -3.43 -19.44 18.83
CA ASN A 193 -3.93 -20.11 17.61
C ASN A 193 -5.35 -19.65 17.21
N ILE A 194 -6.22 -19.38 18.18
CA ILE A 194 -7.61 -19.00 17.90
C ILE A 194 -7.65 -17.64 17.22
N LEU A 195 -6.89 -16.67 17.75
CA LEU A 195 -6.78 -15.33 17.18
C LEU A 195 -6.08 -15.32 15.82
N PHE A 196 -5.06 -16.16 15.66
CA PHE A 196 -4.38 -16.33 14.38
C PHE A 196 -5.35 -16.84 13.30
N ASP A 197 -6.12 -17.89 13.61
CA ASP A 197 -7.12 -18.43 12.70
C ASP A 197 -8.25 -17.41 12.43
N GLU A 198 -8.65 -16.64 13.44
CA GLU A 198 -9.67 -15.61 13.29
C GLU A 198 -9.21 -14.44 12.41
N MET A 199 -7.96 -14.00 12.54
CA MET A 199 -7.40 -12.96 11.68
C MET A 199 -7.35 -13.42 10.22
N GLN A 200 -6.97 -14.68 9.98
CA GLN A 200 -7.00 -15.24 8.64
C GLN A 200 -8.42 -15.36 8.08
N ASN A 201 -9.44 -15.61 8.92
CA ASN A 201 -10.83 -15.59 8.47
C ASN A 201 -11.27 -14.16 8.12
N LEU A 202 -10.88 -13.16 8.92
CA LEU A 202 -11.18 -11.75 8.64
C LEU A 202 -10.62 -11.30 7.28
N ILE A 203 -9.35 -11.63 7.01
CA ILE A 203 -8.70 -11.34 5.71
C ILE A 203 -9.51 -11.92 4.54
N ARG A 204 -9.99 -13.16 4.68
CA ARG A 204 -10.80 -13.84 3.64
C ARG A 204 -12.15 -13.18 3.43
N ILE A 205 -12.85 -12.85 4.52
CA ILE A 205 -14.15 -12.16 4.46
C ILE A 205 -13.98 -10.83 3.72
N TRP A 206 -13.00 -10.02 4.14
CA TRP A 206 -12.72 -8.74 3.50
C TRP A 206 -12.36 -8.88 2.03
N PHE A 207 -11.54 -9.87 1.66
CA PHE A 207 -11.19 -10.09 0.28
C PHE A 207 -12.37 -10.61 -0.56
N ASN A 208 -13.23 -11.46 0.01
CA ASN A 208 -14.47 -11.90 -0.64
C ASN A 208 -15.43 -10.74 -0.90
N ASP A 209 -15.50 -9.77 0.02
CA ASP A 209 -16.46 -8.66 -0.07
C ASP A 209 -15.95 -7.55 -1.00
N ASN A 210 -14.63 -7.37 -1.11
CA ASN A 210 -14.04 -6.20 -1.79
C ASN A 210 -13.13 -6.52 -2.98
N GLY A 211 -12.44 -7.67 -2.96
CA GLY A 211 -11.50 -8.07 -4.01
C GLY A 211 -10.22 -7.23 -4.14
N TRP A 212 -9.92 -6.37 -3.16
CA TRP A 212 -8.78 -5.44 -3.23
C TRP A 212 -7.42 -6.17 -3.07
N PRO A 213 -6.44 -5.96 -3.98
CA PRO A 213 -5.08 -6.51 -3.88
C PRO A 213 -4.31 -6.07 -2.64
N ARG A 214 -4.65 -4.94 -2.04
CA ARG A 214 -4.06 -4.47 -0.78
C ARG A 214 -4.31 -5.44 0.38
N ILE A 215 -5.41 -6.18 0.33
CA ILE A 215 -5.72 -7.24 1.30
C ILE A 215 -4.77 -8.43 1.09
N CYS A 216 -4.46 -8.76 -0.17
CA CYS A 216 -3.42 -9.74 -0.50
C CYS A 216 -2.05 -9.28 -0.01
N SER A 217 -1.75 -7.98 -0.10
CA SER A 217 -0.55 -7.39 0.49
C SER A 217 -0.48 -7.57 1.99
N PHE A 218 -1.52 -7.15 2.72
CA PHE A 218 -1.58 -7.37 4.16
C PHE A 218 -1.40 -8.84 4.52
N ARG A 219 -2.04 -9.76 3.78
CA ARG A 219 -1.86 -11.20 4.01
C ARG A 219 -0.39 -11.60 3.89
N PHE A 220 0.29 -11.17 2.82
CA PHE A 220 1.70 -11.46 2.63
C PHE A 220 2.55 -10.91 3.78
N ASP A 221 2.31 -9.66 4.15
CA ASP A 221 3.08 -8.95 5.19
C ASP A 221 2.81 -9.50 6.58
N PHE A 222 1.58 -9.94 6.88
CA PHE A 222 1.21 -10.57 8.14
C PHE A 222 2.02 -11.84 8.40
N PHE A 223 2.15 -12.71 7.40
CA PHE A 223 2.95 -13.94 7.55
C PHE A 223 4.44 -13.64 7.71
N MET A 224 4.97 -12.70 6.93
CA MET A 224 6.38 -12.32 7.04
C MET A 224 6.69 -11.56 8.33
N GLY A 225 5.76 -10.74 8.82
CA GLY A 225 5.83 -10.03 10.08
C GLY A 225 5.76 -10.96 11.29
N MET A 226 4.84 -11.94 11.27
CA MET A 226 4.77 -12.98 12.31
C MET A 226 6.08 -13.77 12.39
N GLN A 227 6.69 -14.09 11.26
CA GLN A 227 8.01 -14.73 11.23
C GLN A 227 9.08 -13.81 11.83
N LYS A 228 9.10 -12.52 11.46
CA LYS A 228 10.07 -11.55 11.97
C LYS A 228 9.94 -11.34 13.49
N ALA A 229 8.73 -11.51 14.03
CA ALA A 229 8.45 -11.50 15.47
C ALA A 229 8.73 -12.85 16.17
N ASP A 230 9.50 -13.75 15.53
CA ASP A 230 9.86 -15.09 16.02
C ASP A 230 8.69 -16.08 16.21
N ARG A 231 7.54 -15.84 15.57
CA ARG A 231 6.31 -16.65 15.70
C ARG A 231 6.06 -17.57 14.50
N ILE A 232 7.12 -18.03 13.85
CA ILE A 232 7.06 -18.87 12.63
C ILE A 232 6.20 -20.14 12.79
N GLN A 233 6.10 -20.69 14.00
CA GLN A 233 5.34 -21.92 14.26
C GLN A 233 3.83 -21.70 14.04
N MET A 234 3.33 -20.48 14.29
CA MET A 234 1.94 -20.11 13.96
C MET A 234 1.72 -20.19 12.45
N CYS A 235 2.66 -19.64 11.68
CA CYS A 235 2.58 -19.60 10.23
C CYS A 235 2.59 -21.00 9.59
N LYS A 236 3.39 -21.94 10.11
CA LYS A 236 3.49 -23.32 9.56
C LYS A 236 2.18 -24.11 9.56
N ARG A 237 1.17 -23.66 10.32
CA ARG A 237 -0.18 -24.24 10.32
C ARG A 237 -0.97 -23.88 9.06
N ASP A 238 -0.61 -22.79 8.40
CA ASP A 238 -1.22 -22.36 7.15
C ASP A 238 -0.56 -23.01 5.93
N HIS A 239 -1.38 -23.55 5.03
CA HIS A 239 -0.88 -24.27 3.85
C HIS A 239 -0.14 -23.37 2.85
N SER A 240 -0.43 -22.06 2.84
CA SER A 240 0.23 -21.11 1.94
C SER A 240 1.55 -20.58 2.50
N PHE A 241 1.87 -20.80 3.78
CA PHE A 241 3.06 -20.21 4.42
C PHE A 241 4.35 -20.55 3.70
N ASN A 242 4.60 -21.83 3.42
CA ASN A 242 5.79 -22.24 2.68
C ASN A 242 5.86 -21.53 1.32
N PHE A 243 4.71 -21.27 0.70
CA PHE A 243 4.64 -20.63 -0.60
C PHE A 243 4.99 -19.14 -0.50
N ILE A 244 4.43 -18.44 0.49
CA ILE A 244 4.78 -17.06 0.84
C ILE A 244 6.28 -16.96 1.12
N TRP A 245 6.84 -17.90 1.89
CA TRP A 245 8.26 -17.94 2.19
C TRP A 245 9.12 -18.04 0.93
N TYR A 246 8.83 -18.99 0.06
CA TYR A 246 9.59 -19.19 -1.18
C TYR A 246 9.42 -18.02 -2.14
N VAL A 247 8.21 -17.46 -2.26
CA VAL A 247 7.96 -16.25 -3.06
C VAL A 247 8.73 -15.06 -2.50
N ASN A 248 8.67 -14.78 -1.19
CA ASN A 248 9.43 -13.70 -0.55
C ASN A 248 10.94 -13.87 -0.76
N SER A 249 11.46 -15.08 -0.55
CA SER A 249 12.88 -15.38 -0.80
C SER A 249 13.25 -15.17 -2.27
N GLY A 250 12.36 -15.53 -3.20
CA GLY A 250 12.51 -15.34 -4.63
C GLY A 250 12.45 -13.87 -5.06
N ILE A 251 11.59 -13.07 -4.42
CA ILE A 251 11.50 -11.62 -4.64
C ILE A 251 12.79 -10.93 -4.18
N ARG A 252 13.29 -11.28 -2.98
CA ARG A 252 14.48 -10.63 -2.40
C ARG A 252 15.79 -11.04 -3.04
N LYS A 253 15.94 -12.32 -3.40
CA LYS A 253 17.22 -12.92 -3.87
C LYS A 253 17.19 -13.39 -5.33
N GLY A 254 16.03 -13.36 -5.98
CA GLY A 254 15.81 -13.92 -7.31
C GLY A 254 15.25 -15.35 -7.29
N PHE A 255 14.56 -15.70 -8.38
CA PHE A 255 14.06 -17.05 -8.66
C PHE A 255 15.07 -17.84 -9.50
N ASP A 256 15.69 -18.84 -8.88
CA ASP A 256 16.46 -19.89 -9.56
C ASP A 256 15.56 -21.08 -9.93
N SER A 257 16.10 -22.00 -10.73
CA SER A 257 15.35 -23.18 -11.20
C SER A 257 14.91 -24.10 -10.05
N ASN A 258 15.68 -24.19 -8.97
CA ASN A 258 15.34 -25.07 -7.84
C ASN A 258 14.13 -24.54 -7.06
N ARG A 259 14.13 -23.25 -6.73
CA ARG A 259 13.00 -22.58 -6.05
C ARG A 259 11.73 -22.63 -6.88
N ILE A 260 11.85 -22.43 -8.19
CA ILE A 260 10.71 -22.54 -9.10
C ILE A 260 10.17 -23.98 -9.07
N ASN A 261 11.04 -25.00 -9.15
CA ASN A 261 10.63 -26.40 -9.08
C ASN A 261 9.96 -26.76 -7.74
N GLU A 262 10.42 -26.20 -6.62
CA GLU A 262 9.76 -26.36 -5.31
C GLU A 262 8.36 -25.74 -5.31
N LEU A 263 8.22 -24.50 -5.80
CA LEU A 263 6.93 -23.83 -5.92
C LEU A 263 5.97 -24.60 -6.84
N ILE A 264 6.46 -25.15 -7.94
CA ILE A 264 5.68 -26.02 -8.85
C ILE A 264 5.22 -27.28 -8.13
N SER A 265 6.11 -27.95 -7.39
CA SER A 265 5.78 -29.16 -6.63
C SER A 265 4.68 -28.88 -5.60
N MET A 266 4.81 -27.78 -4.86
CA MET A 266 3.82 -27.33 -3.89
C MET A 266 2.47 -27.00 -4.53
N TYR A 267 2.51 -26.27 -5.64
CA TYR A 267 1.32 -25.93 -6.43
C TYR A 267 0.61 -27.19 -6.96
N ASN A 268 1.37 -28.15 -7.50
CA ASN A 268 0.81 -29.41 -8.01
C ASN A 268 0.21 -30.28 -6.90
N LYS A 269 0.74 -30.19 -5.67
CA LYS A 269 0.15 -30.82 -4.49
C LYS A 269 -1.17 -30.12 -4.12
N ALA A 270 -1.16 -28.80 -4.01
CA ALA A 270 -2.36 -28.00 -3.69
C ALA A 270 -3.49 -28.18 -4.72
N LYS A 271 -3.16 -28.32 -6.01
CA LYS A 271 -4.15 -28.63 -7.06
C LYS A 271 -4.91 -29.95 -6.82
N LYS A 272 -4.31 -30.90 -6.10
CA LYS A 272 -4.90 -32.22 -5.81
C LYS A 272 -5.62 -32.28 -4.47
N THR A 273 -5.29 -31.41 -3.53
CA THR A 273 -5.81 -31.42 -2.15
C THR A 273 -6.53 -30.12 -1.83
N ALA A 274 -7.83 -30.23 -1.56
CA ALA A 274 -8.71 -29.19 -1.01
C ALA A 274 -8.78 -27.86 -1.78
N SER A 275 -10.02 -27.45 -2.08
CA SER A 275 -10.32 -26.16 -2.71
C SER A 275 -9.95 -24.92 -1.87
N ARG A 276 -9.70 -25.07 -0.57
CA ARG A 276 -9.42 -23.93 0.32
C ARG A 276 -7.97 -23.46 0.22
N ASP A 277 -7.01 -24.36 0.02
CA ASP A 277 -5.59 -24.02 0.01
C ASP A 277 -5.20 -23.28 -1.27
N ILE A 278 -5.86 -23.62 -2.38
CA ILE A 278 -5.62 -23.00 -3.68
C ILE A 278 -5.98 -21.50 -3.66
N ILE A 279 -6.99 -21.10 -2.91
CA ILE A 279 -7.39 -19.69 -2.77
C ILE A 279 -6.27 -18.87 -2.12
N GLU A 280 -5.74 -19.38 -1.01
CA GLU A 280 -4.71 -18.68 -0.24
C GLU A 280 -3.47 -18.45 -1.11
N LEU A 281 -3.13 -19.44 -1.93
CA LEU A 281 -2.07 -19.32 -2.95
C LEU A 281 -2.41 -18.29 -4.03
N ALA A 282 -3.67 -18.26 -4.50
CA ALA A 282 -4.11 -17.29 -5.51
C ALA A 282 -4.00 -15.86 -4.99
N MET A 283 -4.35 -15.62 -3.71
CA MET A 283 -4.19 -14.31 -3.06
C MET A 283 -2.72 -13.88 -3.04
N VAL A 284 -1.77 -14.79 -2.76
CA VAL A 284 -0.33 -14.46 -2.81
C VAL A 284 0.07 -13.95 -4.19
N PHE A 285 -0.43 -14.55 -5.27
CA PHE A 285 -0.14 -14.13 -6.64
C PHE A 285 -0.92 -12.90 -7.13
N GLN A 286 -1.84 -12.39 -6.31
CA GLN A 286 -2.56 -11.16 -6.57
C GLN A 286 -1.95 -9.97 -5.79
N ASP A 287 -0.99 -10.19 -4.90
CA ASP A 287 -0.21 -9.10 -4.30
C ASP A 287 0.50 -8.28 -5.41
N PRO A 288 0.35 -6.95 -5.44
CA PRO A 288 0.92 -6.10 -6.48
C PRO A 288 2.43 -6.24 -6.69
N LEU A 289 3.19 -6.45 -5.61
CA LEU A 289 4.64 -6.63 -5.70
C LEU A 289 4.99 -8.00 -6.31
N VAL A 290 4.29 -9.05 -5.90
CA VAL A 290 4.43 -10.39 -6.50
C VAL A 290 4.10 -10.32 -7.99
N VAL A 291 3.00 -9.66 -8.37
CA VAL A 291 2.59 -9.46 -9.76
C VAL A 291 3.67 -8.74 -10.58
N SER A 292 4.23 -7.67 -10.04
CA SER A 292 5.30 -6.89 -10.68
C SER A 292 6.54 -7.76 -10.93
N VAL A 293 7.00 -8.48 -9.90
CA VAL A 293 8.20 -9.34 -10.00
C VAL A 293 8.02 -10.46 -11.01
N PHE A 294 6.86 -11.11 -11.04
CA PHE A 294 6.57 -12.18 -11.99
C PHE A 294 6.41 -11.66 -13.42
N SER A 295 5.79 -10.49 -13.58
CA SER A 295 5.70 -9.83 -14.89
C SER A 295 7.10 -9.45 -15.40
N ALA A 296 7.95 -8.90 -14.53
CA ALA A 296 9.33 -8.56 -14.88
C ALA A 296 10.12 -9.80 -15.27
N ARG A 297 9.92 -10.91 -14.54
CA ARG A 297 10.56 -12.17 -14.85
C ARG A 297 10.17 -12.73 -16.21
N ILE A 298 8.91 -12.63 -16.61
CA ILE A 298 8.46 -13.03 -17.96
C ILE A 298 9.22 -12.23 -19.02
N ILE A 299 9.28 -10.92 -18.86
CA ILE A 299 9.99 -10.04 -19.79
C ILE A 299 11.49 -10.37 -19.85
N ASP A 300 12.13 -10.63 -18.70
CA ASP A 300 13.54 -11.05 -18.65
C ASP A 300 13.79 -12.37 -19.37
N ILE A 301 12.88 -13.33 -19.25
CA ILE A 301 13.00 -14.63 -19.93
C ILE A 301 12.90 -14.45 -21.44
N LEU A 302 11.89 -13.71 -21.91
CA LEU A 302 11.73 -13.41 -23.34
C LEU A 302 12.96 -12.67 -23.90
N ARG A 303 13.48 -11.69 -23.14
CA ARG A 303 14.68 -10.95 -23.50
C ARG A 303 15.92 -11.84 -23.57
N LYS A 304 16.12 -12.74 -22.60
CA LYS A 304 17.23 -13.72 -22.64
C LYS A 304 17.22 -14.60 -23.89
N TYR A 305 16.03 -14.97 -24.38
CA TYR A 305 15.91 -15.71 -25.65
C TYR A 305 16.34 -14.87 -26.85
N VAL A 306 15.97 -13.59 -26.87
CA VAL A 306 16.40 -12.64 -27.90
C VAL A 306 17.92 -12.44 -27.85
N ASP A 307 18.49 -12.19 -26.67
CA ASP A 307 19.91 -11.84 -26.50
C ASP A 307 20.86 -13.01 -26.80
N LYS A 308 20.47 -14.25 -26.46
CA LYS A 308 21.30 -15.44 -26.72
C LYS A 308 21.38 -15.84 -28.18
N SER A 309 20.48 -15.35 -29.03
CA SER A 309 20.42 -15.80 -30.41
C SER A 309 21.32 -14.99 -31.34
N SER A 310 22.12 -15.72 -32.13
CA SER A 310 22.95 -15.19 -33.21
C SER A 310 22.18 -14.94 -34.52
N GLU A 311 20.91 -15.38 -34.60
CA GLU A 311 20.08 -15.20 -35.80
C GLU A 311 19.80 -13.71 -36.04
N ARG A 312 20.03 -13.27 -37.29
CA ARG A 312 19.91 -11.87 -37.70
C ARG A 312 18.58 -11.57 -38.36
N ILE A 313 17.89 -12.59 -38.88
CA ILE A 313 16.59 -12.45 -39.53
C ILE A 313 15.49 -12.45 -38.46
N PRO A 314 14.75 -11.34 -38.22
CA PRO A 314 13.81 -11.22 -37.12
C PRO A 314 12.73 -12.31 -37.07
N LEU A 315 12.10 -12.60 -38.21
CA LEU A 315 11.03 -13.59 -38.30
C LEU A 315 11.53 -15.02 -38.02
N ARG A 316 12.71 -15.38 -38.53
CA ARG A 316 13.33 -16.69 -38.24
C ARG A 316 13.74 -16.80 -36.78
N LEU A 317 14.31 -15.73 -36.23
CA LEU A 317 14.67 -15.65 -34.82
C LEU A 317 13.46 -15.92 -33.93
N VAL A 318 12.38 -15.17 -34.13
CA VAL A 318 11.16 -15.35 -33.34
C VAL A 318 10.58 -16.74 -33.55
N THR A 319 10.55 -17.26 -34.78
CA THR A 319 10.04 -18.61 -35.06
C THR A 319 10.84 -19.68 -34.30
N ASN A 320 12.17 -19.56 -34.28
CA ASN A 320 13.05 -20.47 -33.53
C ASN A 320 12.82 -20.37 -32.03
N ILE A 321 12.72 -19.14 -31.47
CA ILE A 321 12.41 -18.94 -30.05
C ILE A 321 11.05 -19.54 -29.70
N MET A 322 10.02 -19.33 -30.53
CA MET A 322 8.69 -19.88 -30.29
C MET A 322 8.70 -21.41 -30.30
N GLN A 323 9.44 -22.03 -31.22
CA GLN A 323 9.64 -23.48 -31.21
C GLN A 323 10.37 -23.95 -29.95
N MET A 324 11.33 -23.19 -29.40
CA MET A 324 11.98 -23.54 -28.14
C MET A 324 10.99 -23.47 -26.97
N ILE A 325 10.23 -22.38 -26.87
CA ILE A 325 9.26 -22.15 -25.79
C ILE A 325 8.14 -23.19 -25.81
N THR A 326 7.68 -23.61 -26.99
CA THR A 326 6.62 -24.62 -27.12
C THR A 326 7.13 -26.06 -26.98
N LYS A 327 8.40 -26.35 -27.33
CA LYS A 327 9.01 -27.68 -27.18
C LYS A 327 9.58 -27.93 -25.78
N GLU A 328 9.87 -26.90 -25.00
CA GLU A 328 10.14 -27.09 -23.57
C GLU A 328 8.90 -27.77 -22.95
N LYS A 329 9.07 -29.04 -22.52
CA LYS A 329 8.04 -29.82 -21.79
C LYS A 329 7.39 -28.95 -20.71
N GLU A 330 6.16 -29.29 -20.31
CA GLU A 330 5.17 -28.69 -19.36
C GLU A 330 5.61 -27.75 -18.21
N ILE A 331 6.89 -27.44 -18.02
CA ILE A 331 7.45 -26.65 -16.93
C ILE A 331 8.59 -25.75 -17.44
N SER A 332 8.36 -24.97 -18.51
CA SER A 332 9.22 -23.81 -18.73
C SER A 332 8.92 -22.75 -17.67
N THR A 333 9.95 -22.08 -17.15
CA THR A 333 9.74 -20.99 -16.17
C THR A 333 8.79 -19.93 -16.70
N LEU A 334 8.80 -19.69 -18.01
CA LEU A 334 7.84 -18.80 -18.67
C LEU A 334 6.41 -19.30 -18.48
N LYS A 335 6.12 -20.56 -18.86
CA LYS A 335 4.79 -21.15 -18.71
C LYS A 335 4.29 -21.06 -17.29
N TRP A 336 5.15 -21.40 -16.34
CA TRP A 336 4.80 -21.35 -14.92
C TRP A 336 4.50 -19.93 -14.44
N CYS A 337 5.36 -18.94 -14.74
CA CYS A 337 5.12 -17.55 -14.35
C CYS A 337 3.80 -17.01 -14.95
N THR A 338 3.52 -17.32 -16.21
CA THR A 338 2.26 -16.94 -16.88
C THR A 338 1.05 -17.54 -16.17
N THR A 339 1.11 -18.85 -15.88
CA THR A 339 0.02 -19.54 -15.18
C THR A 339 -0.19 -18.98 -13.78
N MET A 340 0.87 -18.64 -13.04
CA MET A 340 0.74 -18.05 -11.71
C MET A 340 0.13 -16.65 -11.74
N LEU A 341 0.50 -15.81 -12.71
CA LEU A 341 -0.16 -14.52 -12.91
C LEU A 341 -1.63 -14.68 -13.30
N HIS A 342 -1.95 -15.65 -14.16
CA HIS A 342 -3.33 -15.95 -14.55
C HIS A 342 -4.15 -16.41 -13.36
N PHE A 343 -3.56 -17.27 -12.55
CA PHE A 343 -4.14 -17.81 -11.33
C PHE A 343 -4.43 -16.71 -10.30
N GLY A 344 -3.46 -15.85 -9.99
CA GLY A 344 -3.66 -14.71 -9.10
C GLY A 344 -4.73 -13.74 -9.60
N SER A 345 -4.76 -13.46 -10.91
CA SER A 345 -5.76 -12.57 -11.51
C SER A 345 -7.20 -13.07 -11.36
N ASN A 346 -7.39 -14.38 -11.20
CA ASN A 346 -8.71 -14.97 -10.97
C ASN A 346 -9.01 -15.21 -9.48
N ALA A 347 -8.11 -14.86 -8.54
CA ALA A 347 -8.27 -15.13 -7.11
C ALA A 347 -9.62 -14.64 -6.56
N PHE A 348 -9.98 -13.39 -6.85
CA PHE A 348 -11.24 -12.82 -6.39
C PHE A 348 -12.46 -13.55 -6.97
N ARG A 349 -12.45 -13.83 -8.29
CA ARG A 349 -13.53 -14.57 -8.96
C ARG A 349 -13.69 -15.97 -8.40
N MET A 350 -12.60 -16.67 -8.09
CA MET A 350 -12.62 -18.01 -7.53
C MET A 350 -13.28 -18.03 -6.15
N ILE A 351 -12.97 -17.04 -5.30
CA ILE A 351 -13.56 -16.91 -3.96
C ILE A 351 -15.03 -16.53 -4.05
N PHE A 352 -15.35 -15.47 -4.80
CA PHE A 352 -16.69 -14.94 -4.92
C PHE A 352 -17.67 -15.99 -5.48
N SER A 353 -17.26 -16.71 -6.54
CA SER A 353 -18.07 -17.76 -7.15
C SER A 353 -18.02 -19.11 -6.41
N LYS A 354 -17.15 -19.23 -5.39
CA LYS A 354 -16.81 -20.49 -4.72
C LYS A 354 -16.37 -21.61 -5.68
N ASN A 355 -15.87 -21.23 -6.87
CA ASN A 355 -15.31 -22.14 -7.86
C ASN A 355 -13.78 -22.09 -7.76
N TYR A 356 -13.23 -23.12 -7.14
CA TYR A 356 -11.82 -23.21 -6.81
C TYR A 356 -11.01 -24.04 -7.82
N ASN A 357 -11.62 -24.35 -8.97
CA ASN A 357 -10.91 -24.96 -10.07
C ASN A 357 -9.91 -23.97 -10.64
N LEU A 358 -8.79 -24.51 -11.13
CA LEU A 358 -7.81 -23.70 -11.82
C LEU A 358 -8.43 -23.14 -13.11
N PRO A 359 -8.34 -21.83 -13.36
CA PRO A 359 -8.78 -21.26 -14.63
C PRO A 359 -7.86 -21.72 -15.76
N ASP A 360 -8.48 -22.09 -16.89
CA ASP A 360 -7.74 -22.48 -18.09
C ASP A 360 -7.16 -21.25 -18.80
N LEU A 361 -5.88 -21.32 -19.13
CA LEU A 361 -5.18 -20.33 -19.94
C LEU A 361 -5.19 -20.79 -21.40
N ASP A 362 -5.61 -19.92 -22.32
CA ASP A 362 -5.45 -20.17 -23.76
C ASP A 362 -3.96 -20.07 -24.14
N GLU A 363 -3.28 -21.23 -24.11
CA GLU A 363 -1.86 -21.30 -24.44
C GLU A 363 -1.59 -20.78 -25.87
N LYS A 364 -2.47 -21.05 -26.82
CA LYS A 364 -2.25 -20.65 -28.21
C LYS A 364 -2.29 -19.13 -28.34
N GLU A 365 -3.30 -18.50 -27.77
CA GLU A 365 -3.43 -17.05 -27.79
C GLU A 365 -2.24 -16.35 -27.12
N PHE A 366 -1.75 -16.88 -26.00
CA PHE A 366 -0.63 -16.29 -25.28
C PHE A 366 0.74 -16.57 -25.92
N TYR A 367 1.07 -17.83 -26.20
CA TYR A 367 2.42 -18.17 -26.67
C TYR A 367 2.58 -17.92 -28.17
N GLU A 368 1.59 -18.30 -29.01
CA GLU A 368 1.68 -18.13 -30.46
C GLU A 368 1.22 -16.74 -30.93
N GLY A 369 0.39 -16.04 -30.13
CA GLY A 369 -0.09 -14.69 -30.41
C GLY A 369 0.68 -13.61 -29.64
N PHE A 370 0.35 -13.42 -28.36
CA PHE A 370 0.81 -12.29 -27.55
C PHE A 370 2.33 -12.24 -27.36
N TYR A 371 2.94 -13.31 -26.83
CA TYR A 371 4.39 -13.35 -26.58
C TYR A 371 5.21 -13.34 -27.86
N ARG A 372 4.69 -13.93 -28.94
CA ARG A 372 5.29 -13.81 -30.26
C ARG A 372 5.42 -12.35 -30.70
N HIS A 373 4.37 -11.54 -30.51
CA HIS A 373 4.41 -10.12 -30.84
C HIS A 373 5.33 -9.32 -29.92
N ILE A 374 5.33 -9.61 -28.61
CA ILE A 374 6.29 -9.02 -27.66
C ILE A 374 7.75 -9.30 -28.12
N LEU A 375 8.05 -10.54 -28.51
CA LEU A 375 9.38 -10.89 -29.00
C LEU A 375 9.75 -10.16 -30.29
N LEU A 376 8.82 -10.02 -31.23
CA LEU A 376 9.04 -9.25 -32.45
C LEU A 376 9.40 -7.79 -32.13
N MET A 377 8.68 -7.17 -31.20
CA MET A 377 8.98 -5.83 -30.71
C MET A 377 10.36 -5.76 -30.03
N MET A 378 10.72 -6.73 -29.19
CA MET A 378 12.04 -6.80 -28.54
C MET A 378 13.19 -6.96 -29.54
N VAL A 379 13.00 -7.73 -30.61
CA VAL A 379 13.99 -7.89 -31.67
C VAL A 379 14.18 -6.59 -32.43
N ASP A 380 13.09 -5.90 -32.77
CA ASP A 380 13.13 -4.58 -33.41
C ASP A 380 13.86 -3.55 -32.51
N ASP A 381 13.58 -3.54 -31.20
CA ASP A 381 14.28 -2.70 -30.24
C ASP A 381 15.78 -2.99 -30.22
N ARG A 382 16.18 -4.27 -30.11
CA ARG A 382 17.59 -4.66 -30.10
C ARG A 382 18.32 -4.17 -31.34
N GLN A 383 17.68 -4.28 -32.51
CA GLN A 383 18.27 -3.80 -33.77
C GLN A 383 18.40 -2.28 -33.81
N ARG A 384 17.40 -1.56 -33.31
CA ARG A 384 17.44 -0.09 -33.19
C ARG A 384 18.52 0.37 -32.21
N GLU A 385 18.57 -0.21 -31.02
CA GLU A 385 19.60 0.04 -30.01
C GLU A 385 21.01 -0.20 -30.57
N ALA A 386 21.23 -1.30 -31.29
CA ALA A 386 22.52 -1.59 -31.92
C ALA A 386 22.91 -0.53 -32.97
N LYS A 387 21.95 -0.03 -33.76
CA LYS A 387 22.19 1.05 -34.72
C LYS A 387 22.51 2.37 -34.03
N GLU A 388 21.78 2.72 -32.97
CA GLU A 388 21.98 3.97 -32.23
C GLU A 388 23.32 3.96 -31.48
N ASN A 389 23.67 2.85 -30.81
CA ASN A 389 24.95 2.69 -30.13
C ASN A 389 26.15 2.83 -31.10
N ASN A 390 26.00 2.36 -32.35
CA ASN A 390 27.01 2.53 -33.38
C ASN A 390 27.12 3.99 -33.88
N ARG A 391 26.03 4.78 -33.78
CA ARG A 391 26.04 6.21 -34.10
C ARG A 391 26.66 7.02 -32.96
N VAL A 392 26.26 6.79 -31.72
CA VAL A 392 26.78 7.50 -30.52
C VAL A 392 28.29 7.28 -30.35
N ARG A 393 28.81 6.09 -30.66
CA ARG A 393 30.26 5.83 -30.67
C ARG A 393 31.05 6.73 -31.63
N LYS A 394 30.39 7.28 -32.65
CA LYS A 394 31.01 8.19 -33.63
C LYS A 394 30.89 9.67 -33.24
N ASP A 395 29.99 10.02 -32.32
CA ASP A 395 29.72 11.42 -31.96
C ASP A 395 29.37 11.55 -30.46
N LYS A 396 30.32 12.01 -29.64
CA LYS A 396 30.25 11.97 -28.17
C LYS A 396 29.30 13.00 -27.53
N THR A 397 28.86 13.99 -28.30
CA THR A 397 28.11 15.16 -27.81
C THR A 397 26.60 15.07 -28.03
N GLN A 398 26.12 14.07 -28.79
CA GLN A 398 24.75 14.03 -29.32
C GLN A 398 23.72 13.31 -28.41
N ASP A 399 24.13 12.66 -27.31
CA ASP A 399 23.24 11.72 -26.59
C ASP A 399 22.15 12.40 -25.75
N VAL A 400 22.35 13.68 -25.37
CA VAL A 400 21.41 14.45 -24.55
C VAL A 400 20.48 15.34 -25.40
N ILE A 401 21.01 15.95 -26.47
CA ILE A 401 20.24 16.82 -27.38
C ILE A 401 19.91 16.01 -28.64
N ASP A 402 18.70 15.45 -28.66
CA ASP A 402 18.21 14.64 -29.78
C ASP A 402 17.13 15.41 -30.54
N THR A 403 17.47 15.89 -31.74
CA THR A 403 16.54 16.61 -32.62
C THR A 403 15.81 15.69 -33.60
N GLN A 404 16.01 14.37 -33.53
CA GLN A 404 15.32 13.45 -34.42
C GLN A 404 13.89 13.24 -33.92
N GLU A 405 12.93 13.45 -34.81
CA GLU A 405 11.54 13.08 -34.54
C GLU A 405 11.33 11.58 -34.71
N ILE A 406 10.31 11.08 -34.03
CA ILE A 406 9.81 9.73 -34.28
C ILE A 406 9.01 9.77 -35.59
N PRO A 407 9.32 8.91 -36.58
CA PRO A 407 8.60 8.88 -37.85
C PRO A 407 7.07 8.76 -37.67
N SER A 408 6.32 9.60 -38.36
CA SER A 408 4.85 9.66 -38.30
C SER A 408 4.15 8.45 -38.93
N THR A 409 4.85 7.71 -39.82
CA THR A 409 4.38 6.41 -40.32
C THR A 409 5.16 5.28 -39.65
N PRO A 410 4.49 4.41 -38.86
CA PRO A 410 5.17 3.35 -38.14
C PRO A 410 5.62 2.26 -39.12
N THR A 411 6.92 2.20 -39.41
CA THR A 411 7.55 1.05 -40.08
C THR A 411 7.91 -0.08 -39.10
N TRP A 412 7.64 0.12 -37.80
CA TRP A 412 7.96 -0.84 -36.74
C TRP A 412 6.84 -1.85 -36.53
N ILE A 413 7.20 -2.99 -35.94
CA ILE A 413 6.25 -4.06 -35.62
C ILE A 413 5.33 -3.59 -34.50
N SER A 414 4.03 -3.72 -34.71
CA SER A 414 2.98 -3.29 -33.78
C SER A 414 2.05 -4.45 -33.42
N PHE A 415 1.26 -4.29 -32.36
CA PHE A 415 0.16 -5.22 -32.08
C PHE A 415 -0.91 -5.13 -33.16
N SER A 416 -1.58 -6.25 -33.42
CA SER A 416 -2.76 -6.29 -34.25
C SER A 416 -4.02 -6.04 -33.40
N GLU A 417 -5.19 -6.05 -34.04
CA GLU A 417 -6.47 -5.92 -33.35
C GLU A 417 -6.68 -7.03 -32.31
N THR A 418 -6.19 -8.25 -32.56
CA THR A 418 -6.34 -9.38 -31.63
C THR A 418 -5.56 -9.17 -30.34
N GLU A 419 -4.29 -8.76 -30.42
CA GLU A 419 -3.50 -8.48 -29.21
C GLU A 419 -4.04 -7.25 -28.47
N THR A 420 -4.51 -6.23 -29.20
CA THR A 420 -5.11 -5.04 -28.60
C THR A 420 -6.40 -5.39 -27.83
N HIS A 421 -7.25 -6.24 -28.41
CA HIS A 421 -8.43 -6.76 -27.72
C HIS A 421 -8.05 -7.65 -26.52
N LEU A 422 -6.97 -8.43 -26.63
CA LEU A 422 -6.46 -9.24 -25.52
C LEU A 422 -6.03 -8.37 -24.33
N LEU A 423 -5.37 -7.23 -24.56
CA LEU A 423 -5.05 -6.26 -23.51
C LEU A 423 -6.31 -5.76 -22.79
N GLY A 424 -7.42 -5.58 -23.52
CA GLY A 424 -8.68 -5.13 -22.92
C GLY A 424 -9.33 -6.16 -21.99
N ARG A 425 -9.14 -7.46 -22.23
CA ARG A 425 -9.85 -8.54 -21.51
C ARG A 425 -9.01 -9.39 -20.57
N SER A 426 -7.67 -9.31 -20.66
CA SER A 426 -6.78 -10.24 -19.96
C SER A 426 -5.79 -9.52 -19.06
N ASP A 427 -5.95 -9.70 -17.75
CA ASP A 427 -5.04 -9.17 -16.73
C ASP A 427 -3.58 -9.55 -16.95
N VAL A 428 -3.32 -10.80 -17.35
CA VAL A 428 -1.95 -11.27 -17.55
C VAL A 428 -1.28 -10.53 -18.71
N ALA A 429 -2.00 -10.35 -19.82
CA ALA A 429 -1.49 -9.60 -20.96
C ALA A 429 -1.20 -8.14 -20.56
N ARG A 430 -2.12 -7.50 -19.81
CA ARG A 430 -1.92 -6.15 -19.27
C ARG A 430 -0.69 -6.05 -18.37
N LYS A 431 -0.60 -6.92 -17.36
CA LYS A 431 0.50 -6.97 -16.37
C LYS A 431 1.85 -7.09 -17.07
N VAL A 432 1.99 -8.02 -18.02
CA VAL A 432 3.23 -8.23 -18.78
C VAL A 432 3.53 -7.06 -19.74
N PHE A 433 2.52 -6.52 -20.44
CA PHE A 433 2.72 -5.42 -21.38
C PHE A 433 3.13 -4.12 -20.67
N CYS A 434 2.45 -3.78 -19.57
CA CYS A 434 2.81 -2.64 -18.73
C CYS A 434 4.26 -2.75 -18.23
N GLN A 435 4.67 -3.94 -17.80
CA GLN A 435 6.03 -4.18 -17.36
C GLN A 435 7.07 -4.00 -18.47
N TYR A 436 6.75 -4.42 -19.70
CA TYR A 436 7.59 -4.17 -20.86
C TYR A 436 7.78 -2.67 -21.09
N ILE A 437 6.71 -1.88 -21.08
CA ILE A 437 6.77 -0.41 -21.24
C ILE A 437 7.62 0.24 -20.15
N VAL A 438 7.42 -0.17 -18.89
CA VAL A 438 8.20 0.31 -17.74
C VAL A 438 9.69 0.00 -17.92
N GLU A 439 10.05 -1.20 -18.36
CA GLU A 439 11.45 -1.51 -18.67
C GLU A 439 12.00 -0.67 -19.83
N ARG A 440 11.23 -0.45 -20.90
CA ARG A 440 11.67 0.40 -22.02
C ARG A 440 11.89 1.85 -21.57
N THR A 441 11.07 2.34 -20.66
CA THR A 441 11.23 3.67 -20.04
C THR A 441 12.50 3.72 -19.22
N ASP A 442 12.75 2.70 -18.39
CA ASP A 442 13.97 2.61 -17.55
C ASP A 442 15.24 2.63 -18.40
N LYS A 443 15.27 1.88 -19.50
CA LYS A 443 16.37 1.87 -20.48
C LYS A 443 16.52 3.17 -21.28
N GLY A 444 15.57 4.09 -21.15
CA GLY A 444 15.63 5.36 -21.83
C GLY A 444 15.31 5.26 -23.33
N ASP A 445 14.39 4.38 -23.74
CA ASP A 445 14.01 4.17 -25.15
C ASP A 445 12.65 4.80 -25.48
N PRO A 446 12.60 6.07 -25.87
CA PRO A 446 11.35 6.77 -26.15
C PRO A 446 10.60 6.18 -27.34
N VAL A 447 11.29 5.57 -28.31
CA VAL A 447 10.66 5.00 -29.51
C VAL A 447 9.81 3.79 -29.13
N ALA A 448 10.35 2.90 -28.30
CA ALA A 448 9.60 1.73 -27.84
C ALA A 448 8.42 2.13 -26.94
N VAL A 449 8.59 3.14 -26.08
CA VAL A 449 7.51 3.64 -25.21
C VAL A 449 6.40 4.27 -26.05
N HIS A 450 6.74 5.20 -26.96
CA HIS A 450 5.80 5.84 -27.88
C HIS A 450 5.02 4.82 -28.70
N ARG A 451 5.68 3.78 -29.22
CA ARG A 451 5.03 2.68 -29.95
C ARG A 451 3.95 1.98 -29.13
N CYS A 452 4.10 1.88 -27.82
CA CYS A 452 3.21 1.09 -26.97
C CYS A 452 2.02 1.87 -26.40
N LEU A 453 2.16 3.18 -26.19
CA LEU A 453 1.12 4.01 -25.56
C LEU A 453 -0.23 4.02 -26.31
N PRO A 454 -0.30 4.02 -27.65
CA PRO A 454 -1.57 3.92 -28.37
C PRO A 454 -2.37 2.66 -28.02
N PHE A 455 -1.70 1.53 -27.75
CA PHE A 455 -2.36 0.28 -27.35
C PHE A 455 -2.91 0.35 -25.93
N ILE A 456 -2.25 1.09 -25.03
CA ILE A 456 -2.79 1.40 -23.70
C ILE A 456 -4.05 2.25 -23.84
N TYR A 457 -3.99 3.32 -24.64
CA TYR A 457 -5.16 4.18 -24.87
C TYR A 457 -6.34 3.40 -25.45
N ALA A 458 -6.10 2.55 -26.44
CA ALA A 458 -7.13 1.72 -27.07
C ALA A 458 -7.73 0.65 -26.13
N SER A 459 -7.00 0.27 -25.07
CA SER A 459 -7.43 -0.75 -24.12
C SER A 459 -7.84 -0.18 -22.76
N LEU A 460 -8.00 1.14 -22.61
CA LEU A 460 -8.51 1.75 -21.38
C LEU A 460 -9.91 1.18 -21.04
N PRO A 461 -10.18 0.82 -19.77
CA PRO A 461 -11.50 0.36 -19.36
C PRO A 461 -12.52 1.49 -19.51
N ARG A 462 -13.70 1.11 -19.98
CA ARG A 462 -14.84 2.02 -20.17
C ARG A 462 -15.68 2.21 -18.90
N SER A 463 -15.47 1.35 -17.89
CA SER A 463 -16.22 1.34 -16.64
C SER A 463 -15.26 1.29 -15.47
N ASP A 464 -15.62 1.97 -14.39
CA ASP A 464 -14.85 1.99 -13.16
C ASP A 464 -14.94 0.68 -12.35
N ASN A 465 -15.73 -0.29 -12.83
CA ASN A 465 -15.99 -1.55 -12.12
C ASN A 465 -14.83 -2.57 -12.24
N ASP A 466 -13.98 -2.48 -13.28
CA ASP A 466 -12.81 -3.36 -13.41
C ASP A 466 -11.61 -2.77 -12.67
N PHE A 467 -11.68 -2.80 -11.35
CA PHE A 467 -10.65 -2.27 -10.45
C PHE A 467 -9.23 -2.80 -10.76
N MET A 468 -9.09 -4.07 -11.15
CA MET A 468 -7.78 -4.66 -11.45
C MET A 468 -7.17 -4.07 -12.73
N HIS A 469 -8.00 -3.84 -13.76
CA HIS A 469 -7.59 -3.15 -14.98
C HIS A 469 -7.09 -1.74 -14.66
N LEU A 470 -7.86 -1.02 -13.87
CA LEU A 470 -7.57 0.35 -13.46
C LEU A 470 -6.22 0.42 -12.75
N GLU A 471 -6.07 -0.33 -11.68
CA GLU A 471 -4.89 -0.31 -10.83
C GLU A 471 -3.62 -0.65 -11.60
N MET A 472 -3.69 -1.57 -12.56
CA MET A 472 -2.53 -1.96 -13.37
C MET A 472 -2.00 -0.80 -14.23
N TYR A 473 -2.88 -0.06 -14.91
CA TYR A 473 -2.46 1.10 -15.70
C TYR A 473 -2.01 2.26 -14.82
N GLU A 474 -2.68 2.52 -13.70
CA GLU A 474 -2.21 3.56 -12.80
C GLU A 474 -0.82 3.19 -12.22
N SER A 475 -0.54 1.91 -11.94
CA SER A 475 0.77 1.40 -11.50
C SER A 475 1.85 1.62 -12.57
N MET A 476 1.53 1.31 -13.83
CA MET A 476 2.40 1.59 -14.97
C MET A 476 2.73 3.09 -15.08
N TYR A 477 1.70 3.94 -15.02
CA TYR A 477 1.85 5.40 -15.08
C TYR A 477 2.75 5.93 -13.97
N GLN A 478 2.50 5.50 -12.74
CA GLN A 478 3.32 5.86 -11.59
C GLN A 478 4.78 5.48 -11.82
N SER A 479 5.03 4.25 -12.29
CA SER A 479 6.38 3.75 -12.52
C SER A 479 7.11 4.53 -13.62
N ILE A 480 6.43 4.83 -14.73
CA ILE A 480 6.96 5.65 -15.82
C ILE A 480 7.35 7.04 -15.31
N VAL A 481 6.45 7.69 -14.55
CA VAL A 481 6.71 9.02 -13.96
C VAL A 481 7.88 8.97 -12.98
N THR A 482 7.92 7.99 -12.08
CA THR A 482 9.03 7.80 -11.12
C THR A 482 10.36 7.64 -11.87
N ILE A 483 10.40 6.81 -12.91
CA ILE A 483 11.60 6.58 -13.72
C ILE A 483 12.04 7.84 -14.45
N ILE A 484 11.10 8.59 -15.04
CA ILE A 484 11.43 9.86 -15.71
C ILE A 484 12.04 10.84 -14.71
N ILE A 485 11.42 10.99 -13.53
CA ILE A 485 11.90 11.88 -12.46
C ILE A 485 13.30 11.45 -11.97
N LYS A 486 13.55 10.15 -11.82
CA LYS A 486 14.84 9.68 -11.27
C LYS A 486 15.97 9.67 -12.29
N SER A 487 15.68 9.31 -13.54
CA SER A 487 16.73 8.91 -14.50
C SER A 487 16.75 9.73 -15.80
N HIS A 488 15.65 10.39 -16.18
CA HIS A 488 15.52 10.98 -17.54
C HIS A 488 15.06 12.44 -17.58
N ARG A 489 14.98 13.17 -16.45
CA ARG A 489 14.40 14.53 -16.37
C ARG A 489 14.89 15.49 -17.45
N VAL A 490 16.20 15.68 -17.54
CA VAL A 490 16.80 16.62 -18.51
C VAL A 490 16.70 16.10 -19.93
N ARG A 491 16.91 14.79 -20.11
CA ARG A 491 16.82 14.13 -21.43
C ARG A 491 15.44 14.30 -22.06
N VAL A 492 14.38 14.25 -21.25
CA VAL A 492 13.00 14.45 -21.72
C VAL A 492 12.77 15.84 -22.32
N LEU A 493 13.37 16.88 -21.75
CA LEU A 493 13.24 18.25 -22.26
C LEU A 493 14.09 18.47 -23.54
N CYS A 494 15.22 17.79 -23.62
CA CYS A 494 16.21 17.97 -24.69
C CYS A 494 16.00 17.05 -25.92
N SER A 495 15.18 16.00 -25.82
CA SER A 495 14.96 15.03 -26.91
C SER A 495 13.55 15.16 -27.51
N GLU A 496 13.47 15.39 -28.82
CA GLU A 496 12.21 15.45 -29.56
C GLU A 496 11.41 14.15 -29.45
N ARG A 497 12.11 13.00 -29.46
CA ARG A 497 11.47 11.68 -29.28
C ARG A 497 10.78 11.54 -27.93
N TRP A 498 11.40 12.04 -26.86
CA TRP A 498 10.76 12.05 -25.55
C TRP A 498 9.57 13.00 -25.47
N ARG A 499 9.55 14.09 -26.26
CA ARG A 499 8.37 14.97 -26.31
C ARG A 499 7.14 14.26 -26.87
N SER A 500 7.32 13.39 -27.86
CA SER A 500 6.23 12.53 -28.36
C SER A 500 5.69 11.63 -27.25
N VAL A 501 6.58 11.01 -26.45
CA VAL A 501 6.18 10.19 -25.29
C VAL A 501 5.39 11.01 -24.27
N ILE A 502 5.89 12.18 -23.87
CA ILE A 502 5.18 13.04 -22.90
C ILE A 502 3.82 13.48 -23.44
N THR A 503 3.75 13.80 -24.74
CA THR A 503 2.50 14.18 -25.39
C THR A 503 1.46 13.06 -25.33
N ASP A 504 1.87 11.82 -25.60
CA ASP A 504 0.97 10.66 -25.50
C ASP A 504 0.51 10.40 -24.06
N LEU A 505 1.42 10.51 -23.09
CA LEU A 505 1.07 10.40 -21.67
C LEU A 505 0.05 11.47 -21.26
N ILE A 506 0.22 12.71 -21.73
CA ILE A 506 -0.73 13.81 -21.51
C ILE A 506 -2.09 13.50 -22.14
N ASN A 507 -2.13 12.91 -23.34
CA ASN A 507 -3.39 12.57 -24.00
C ASN A 507 -4.19 11.48 -23.25
N ILE A 508 -3.51 10.58 -22.55
CA ILE A 508 -4.15 9.54 -21.71
C ILE A 508 -4.52 10.09 -20.32
N THR A 509 -3.88 11.17 -19.86
CA THR A 509 -4.05 11.75 -18.51
C THR A 509 -5.50 12.03 -18.08
N PRO A 510 -6.40 12.58 -18.94
CA PRO A 510 -7.79 12.88 -18.56
C PRO A 510 -8.61 11.67 -18.11
N TRP A 511 -8.11 10.45 -18.35
CA TRP A 511 -8.79 9.22 -17.99
C TRP A 511 -8.99 9.07 -16.47
N ARG A 512 -8.04 9.54 -15.63
CA ARG A 512 -8.11 9.40 -14.16
C ARG A 512 -7.43 10.56 -13.42
N LEU A 513 -8.07 10.99 -12.33
CA LEU A 513 -7.53 12.01 -11.42
C LEU A 513 -6.15 11.63 -10.86
N SER A 514 -5.98 10.38 -10.39
CA SER A 514 -4.73 9.85 -9.85
C SER A 514 -3.55 9.98 -10.84
N ILE A 515 -3.80 9.77 -12.13
CA ILE A 515 -2.78 9.91 -13.18
C ILE A 515 -2.44 11.37 -13.42
N GLN A 516 -3.44 12.24 -13.45
CA GLN A 516 -3.21 13.66 -13.57
C GLN A 516 -2.39 14.22 -12.41
N GLU A 517 -2.63 13.75 -11.18
CA GLU A 517 -1.80 14.11 -10.04
C GLU A 517 -0.32 13.72 -10.22
N LEU A 518 -0.06 12.55 -10.82
CA LEU A 518 1.30 12.09 -11.12
C LEU A 518 1.95 12.94 -12.21
N VAL A 519 1.21 13.34 -13.24
CA VAL A 519 1.74 14.20 -14.32
C VAL A 519 1.99 15.62 -13.85
N VAL A 520 1.12 16.19 -12.99
CA VAL A 520 1.38 17.48 -12.34
C VAL A 520 2.64 17.39 -11.47
N LYS A 521 2.82 16.30 -10.71
CA LYS A 521 4.06 16.05 -9.95
C LYS A 521 5.28 16.01 -10.87
N LEU A 522 5.20 15.33 -12.00
CA LEU A 522 6.28 15.31 -13.00
C LEU A 522 6.64 16.73 -13.47
N PHE A 523 5.66 17.57 -13.78
CA PHE A 523 5.90 18.95 -14.22
C PHE A 523 6.51 19.83 -13.12
N ILE A 524 6.09 19.64 -11.87
CA ILE A 524 6.71 20.30 -10.71
C ILE A 524 8.21 19.94 -10.63
N GLU A 525 8.57 18.67 -10.80
CA GLU A 525 9.96 18.21 -10.75
C GLU A 525 10.84 18.76 -11.89
N PHE A 526 10.26 19.10 -13.04
CA PHE A 526 10.99 19.80 -14.11
C PHE A 526 11.37 21.23 -13.72
N TYR A 527 10.64 21.87 -12.80
CA TYR A 527 10.99 23.17 -12.22
C TYR A 527 11.84 23.02 -10.95
N SER A 528 12.77 22.08 -10.93
CA SER A 528 13.79 21.98 -9.88
C SER A 528 15.06 22.73 -10.28
N ASP A 529 15.78 23.27 -9.28
CA ASP A 529 17.05 23.98 -9.51
C ASP A 529 18.10 23.07 -10.16
N GLU A 530 18.08 21.78 -9.84
CA GLU A 530 18.96 20.78 -10.44
C GLU A 530 18.77 20.71 -11.97
N VAL A 531 17.52 20.61 -12.44
CA VAL A 531 17.18 20.58 -13.87
C VAL A 531 17.55 21.90 -14.53
N ALA A 532 17.27 23.04 -13.89
CA ALA A 532 17.60 24.37 -14.40
C ALA A 532 19.10 24.57 -14.62
N ASN A 533 19.91 24.17 -13.63
CA ASN A 533 21.37 24.26 -13.69
C ASN A 533 21.95 23.37 -14.79
N GLN A 534 21.42 22.16 -14.95
CA GLN A 534 21.84 21.25 -16.02
C GLN A 534 21.47 21.80 -17.41
N LEU A 535 20.27 22.32 -17.61
CA LEU A 535 19.88 22.95 -18.89
C LEU A 535 20.70 24.21 -19.19
N THR A 536 21.09 24.98 -18.17
CA THR A 536 21.96 26.15 -18.31
C THR A 536 23.35 25.75 -18.79
N THR A 537 23.90 24.68 -18.19
CA THR A 537 25.18 24.11 -18.60
C THR A 537 25.15 23.61 -20.05
N LEU A 538 24.01 23.07 -20.49
CA LEU A 538 23.79 22.60 -21.87
C LEU A 538 23.41 23.72 -22.86
N GLY A 539 23.22 24.96 -22.39
CA GLY A 539 22.83 26.09 -23.24
C GLY A 539 21.41 25.98 -23.81
N CYS A 540 20.53 25.17 -23.21
CA CYS A 540 19.18 24.86 -23.72
C CYS A 540 18.06 25.19 -22.71
N VAL A 541 18.26 26.19 -21.85
CA VAL A 541 17.31 26.62 -20.82
C VAL A 541 15.93 26.93 -21.38
N GLU A 542 15.87 27.43 -22.63
CA GLU A 542 14.64 27.71 -23.35
C GLU A 542 13.71 26.51 -23.50
N ARG A 543 14.21 25.28 -23.36
CA ARG A 543 13.40 24.05 -23.37
C ARG A 543 12.45 23.97 -22.18
N MET A 544 12.66 24.74 -21.11
CA MET A 544 11.69 24.86 -20.02
C MET A 544 10.33 25.41 -20.48
N LYS A 545 10.27 26.14 -21.60
CA LYS A 545 8.99 26.59 -22.19
C LYS A 545 8.04 25.43 -22.54
N LEU A 546 8.56 24.23 -22.77
CA LEU A 546 7.76 23.06 -23.09
C LEU A 546 6.91 22.62 -21.90
N VAL A 547 7.41 22.79 -20.68
CA VAL A 547 6.70 22.35 -19.46
C VAL A 547 5.38 23.11 -19.29
N ARG A 548 5.39 24.43 -19.53
CA ARG A 548 4.17 25.25 -19.50
C ARG A 548 3.21 24.92 -20.65
N GLU A 549 3.72 24.62 -21.84
CA GLU A 549 2.90 24.20 -23.00
C GLU A 549 2.22 22.86 -22.73
N TRP A 550 2.96 21.90 -22.15
CA TRP A 550 2.43 20.60 -21.73
C TRP A 550 1.40 20.71 -20.59
N ALA A 551 1.67 21.57 -19.62
CA ALA A 551 0.76 21.80 -18.51
C ALA A 551 -0.57 22.41 -18.99
N GLU A 552 -0.51 23.43 -19.86
CA GLU A 552 -1.71 24.03 -20.46
C GLU A 552 -2.48 23.00 -21.30
N ARG A 553 -1.78 22.22 -22.14
CA ARG A 553 -2.40 21.17 -22.95
C ARG A 553 -3.12 20.13 -22.10
N MET A 554 -2.52 19.69 -21.00
CA MET A 554 -3.13 18.75 -20.06
C MET A 554 -4.41 19.32 -19.43
N CYS A 555 -4.41 20.62 -19.08
CA CYS A 555 -5.60 21.29 -18.60
C CYS A 555 -6.69 21.37 -19.68
N ILE A 556 -6.33 21.68 -20.92
CA ILE A 556 -7.26 21.72 -22.06
C ILE A 556 -7.88 20.35 -22.35
N THR A 557 -7.09 19.28 -22.34
CA THR A 557 -7.63 17.92 -22.54
C THR A 557 -8.46 17.45 -21.34
N GLY A 558 -8.26 18.06 -20.18
CA GLY A 558 -8.96 17.78 -18.93
C GLY A 558 -10.20 18.63 -18.63
N VAL A 559 -10.65 19.50 -19.54
CA VAL A 559 -11.72 20.51 -19.29
C VAL A 559 -13.06 19.92 -18.79
N ASN A 560 -13.31 18.62 -18.99
CA ASN A 560 -14.52 17.94 -18.51
C ASN A 560 -14.42 17.35 -17.09
N MET A 561 -13.44 17.78 -16.28
CA MET A 561 -13.27 17.30 -14.90
C MET A 561 -14.44 17.67 -14.00
N LYS A 562 -14.79 16.77 -13.07
CA LYS A 562 -15.81 17.05 -12.05
C LYS A 562 -15.30 18.14 -11.13
N THR A 563 -16.19 19.00 -10.62
CA THR A 563 -15.84 20.10 -9.70
C THR A 563 -15.08 19.65 -8.45
N GLY A 564 -15.31 18.42 -7.96
CA GLY A 564 -14.55 17.83 -6.86
C GLY A 564 -13.08 17.56 -7.20
N ASP A 565 -12.81 17.12 -8.43
CA ASP A 565 -11.46 16.77 -8.92
C ASP A 565 -10.62 18.04 -9.09
N VAL A 566 -11.24 19.11 -9.57
CA VAL A 566 -10.62 20.45 -9.69
C VAL A 566 -10.12 20.94 -8.33
N LYS A 567 -10.93 20.76 -7.27
CA LYS A 567 -10.54 21.17 -5.90
C LYS A 567 -9.35 20.37 -5.37
N ALA A 568 -9.28 19.07 -5.67
CA ALA A 568 -8.17 18.21 -5.25
C ALA A 568 -6.84 18.59 -5.91
N LEU A 569 -6.87 19.01 -7.18
CA LEU A 569 -5.67 19.39 -7.93
C LEU A 569 -5.20 20.82 -7.68
N ARG A 570 -6.07 21.69 -7.16
CA ARG A 570 -5.80 23.12 -7.02
C ARG A 570 -4.47 23.42 -6.32
N HIS A 571 -4.22 22.79 -5.17
CA HIS A 571 -2.97 23.01 -4.43
C HIS A 571 -1.73 22.57 -5.23
N LYS A 572 -1.83 21.47 -6.00
CA LYS A 572 -0.73 20.98 -6.85
C LYS A 572 -0.46 21.92 -8.02
N TYR A 573 -1.51 22.47 -8.64
CA TYR A 573 -1.35 23.49 -9.69
C TYR A 573 -0.75 24.79 -9.15
N LEU A 574 -1.19 25.25 -7.99
CA LEU A 574 -0.61 26.43 -7.33
C LEU A 574 0.88 26.22 -7.00
N LEU A 575 1.24 25.05 -6.47
CA LEU A 575 2.64 24.68 -6.22
C LEU A 575 3.47 24.69 -7.51
N MET A 576 2.92 24.16 -8.62
CA MET A 576 3.60 24.19 -9.91
C MET A 576 3.80 25.61 -10.44
N ILE A 577 2.78 26.46 -10.35
CA ILE A 577 2.88 27.89 -10.71
C ILE A 577 3.98 28.54 -9.88
N PHE A 578 3.96 28.35 -8.55
CA PHE A 578 4.97 28.90 -7.64
C PHE A 578 6.38 28.46 -8.03
N ARG A 579 6.62 27.15 -8.20
CA ARG A 579 7.93 26.62 -8.60
C ARG A 579 8.42 27.19 -9.92
N SER A 580 7.52 27.37 -10.90
CA SER A 580 7.86 27.99 -12.19
C SER A 580 8.36 29.43 -12.08
N THR A 581 8.00 30.16 -11.02
CA THR A 581 8.49 31.54 -10.78
C THR A 581 9.86 31.60 -10.11
N GLN A 582 10.25 30.56 -9.39
CA GLN A 582 11.53 30.50 -8.66
C GLN A 582 12.71 30.20 -9.59
N VAL A 583 12.45 29.43 -10.64
CA VAL A 583 13.48 28.89 -11.53
C VAL A 583 13.78 29.85 -12.68
N VAL A 584 15.06 29.99 -13.03
CA VAL A 584 15.55 30.83 -14.15
C VAL A 584 14.97 32.26 -14.07
N SER A 585 14.98 32.84 -12.87
CA SER A 585 14.43 34.19 -12.61
C SER A 585 12.97 34.39 -13.07
N GLY A 586 12.19 33.32 -13.22
CA GLY A 586 10.80 33.36 -13.67
C GLY A 586 10.62 33.66 -15.16
N ILE A 587 11.66 33.51 -15.99
CA ILE A 587 11.57 33.77 -17.44
C ILE A 587 10.56 32.83 -18.12
N TYR A 588 10.56 31.55 -17.74
CA TYR A 588 9.67 30.51 -18.29
C TYR A 588 8.51 30.15 -17.35
N SER A 589 8.14 31.07 -16.47
CA SER A 589 7.05 30.86 -15.51
C SER A 589 5.69 30.66 -16.18
N ILE A 590 4.80 29.95 -15.50
CA ILE A 590 3.37 29.85 -15.84
C ILE A 590 2.69 31.18 -15.46
N ARG A 591 2.00 31.81 -16.43
CA ARG A 591 1.34 33.12 -16.29
C ARG A 591 -0.03 33.10 -16.96
N PRO A 592 -0.98 33.98 -16.56
CA PRO A 592 -2.34 33.98 -17.11
C PRO A 592 -2.39 34.22 -18.64
N ASP A 593 -1.45 35.00 -19.18
CA ASP A 593 -1.35 35.29 -20.61
C ASP A 593 -0.82 34.11 -21.44
N VAL A 594 -0.13 33.16 -20.82
CA VAL A 594 0.51 32.03 -21.50
C VAL A 594 -0.26 30.72 -21.28
N CYS A 595 -0.79 30.51 -20.08
CA CYS A 595 -1.51 29.30 -19.68
C CYS A 595 -2.88 29.66 -19.07
N PRO A 596 -3.82 30.19 -19.88
CA PRO A 596 -5.08 30.73 -19.38
C PRO A 596 -5.95 29.66 -18.71
N VAL A 597 -6.06 28.45 -19.28
CA VAL A 597 -6.93 27.40 -18.74
C VAL A 597 -6.37 26.87 -17.42
N LEU A 598 -5.07 26.65 -17.35
CA LEU A 598 -4.42 26.23 -16.11
C LEU A 598 -4.59 27.29 -15.00
N TRP A 599 -4.38 28.56 -15.35
CA TRP A 599 -4.55 29.67 -14.42
C TRP A 599 -5.99 29.74 -13.90
N GLU A 600 -6.97 29.59 -14.79
CA GLU A 600 -8.38 29.55 -14.41
C GLU A 600 -8.65 28.41 -13.42
N ILE A 601 -8.20 27.18 -13.71
CA ILE A 601 -8.38 26.01 -12.84
C ILE A 601 -7.72 26.21 -11.47
N ALA A 602 -6.50 26.76 -11.43
CA ALA A 602 -5.77 26.98 -10.19
C ALA A 602 -6.42 28.04 -9.28
N PHE A 603 -7.10 29.03 -9.86
CA PHE A 603 -7.69 30.17 -9.15
C PHE A 603 -9.23 30.19 -9.14
N GLN A 604 -9.91 29.20 -9.74
CA GLN A 604 -11.36 29.07 -9.75
C GLN A 604 -11.95 29.14 -8.32
N GLY A 605 -12.86 30.09 -8.12
CA GLY A 605 -13.45 30.45 -6.82
C GLY A 605 -13.07 31.85 -6.31
N ASN A 606 -12.03 32.49 -6.88
CA ASN A 606 -11.68 33.88 -6.61
C ASN A 606 -12.05 34.76 -7.82
N LYS A 607 -13.26 35.33 -7.81
CA LYS A 607 -13.73 36.21 -8.91
C LYS A 607 -13.05 37.58 -8.96
N ASP A 608 -12.23 37.95 -7.97
CA ASP A 608 -11.63 39.30 -7.83
C ASP A 608 -10.11 39.35 -8.02
N VAL A 609 -9.56 38.48 -8.86
CA VAL A 609 -8.12 38.23 -8.89
C VAL A 609 -7.57 38.59 -10.28
N ASN A 610 -7.66 39.88 -10.58
CA ASN A 610 -6.76 40.56 -11.53
C ASN A 610 -5.38 40.70 -10.86
N LEU A 611 -4.77 39.58 -10.47
CA LEU A 611 -3.47 39.62 -9.82
C LEU A 611 -2.39 39.87 -10.84
N ASN A 612 -1.67 40.97 -10.68
CA ASN A 612 -0.35 41.10 -11.28
C ASN A 612 0.58 40.00 -10.70
N ALA A 613 1.70 39.71 -11.37
CA ALA A 613 2.64 38.67 -10.96
C ALA A 613 3.18 38.82 -9.51
N LYS A 614 3.09 40.02 -8.93
CA LYS A 614 3.52 40.33 -7.57
C LYS A 614 2.46 39.92 -6.53
N ASP A 615 1.19 40.13 -6.83
CA ASP A 615 0.07 39.77 -5.96
C ASP A 615 -0.23 38.26 -6.03
N ALA A 616 0.03 37.61 -7.18
CA ALA A 616 0.05 36.14 -7.30
C ALA A 616 1.11 35.50 -6.42
N ARG A 617 2.28 36.13 -6.29
CA ARG A 617 3.34 35.68 -5.38
C ARG A 617 2.92 35.83 -3.92
N ALA A 618 2.31 36.95 -3.53
CA ALA A 618 1.80 37.14 -2.17
C ALA A 618 0.67 36.17 -1.81
N LEU A 619 -0.25 35.87 -2.75
CA LEU A 619 -1.28 34.85 -2.55
C LEU A 619 -0.71 33.43 -2.51
N LEU A 620 0.29 33.12 -3.33
CA LEU A 620 1.00 31.84 -3.26
C LEU A 620 1.76 31.67 -1.93
N GLU A 621 2.34 32.74 -1.39
CA GLU A 621 2.97 32.78 -0.05
C GLU A 621 1.95 32.70 1.10
N MET A 622 0.68 33.04 0.86
CA MET A 622 -0.41 32.88 1.85
C MET A 622 -1.07 31.48 1.81
N TYR A 623 -1.00 30.76 0.68
CA TYR A 623 -1.63 29.45 0.48
C TYR A 623 -0.67 28.26 0.69
N LEU A 624 0.64 28.51 0.76
CA LEU A 624 1.69 27.57 1.17
C LEU A 624 2.01 27.78 2.65
#